data_AF-A0A258CMX6-F1
#
_entry.id   AF-A0A258CMX6-F1
#
_cell.length_a   1.000
_cell.length_b   1.000
_cell.length_c   1.000
_cell.angle_alpha   90.00
_cell.angle_beta   90.00
_cell.angle_gamma   90.00
#
_symmetry.space_group_name_H-M   'P 1'
#
loop_
_entity.id
_entity.type
_entity.pdbx_description
1 polymer ?
#
loop_
_entity_poly.entity_id
_entity_poly.type
_entity_poly.pdbx_seq_one_letter_code
_entity_poly.pdbx_strand_id
1 'polypeptide(L)'
;TVVTVAVVSVYSRGLAQRLPILIGGLLAYVVYALSAASFGAPPVDFGRVAAAAWFGLPNFVAPVFDARAIGLIAPVAIILVAENLGHIKGIAVMTGRNLDPLIGRAFMADGVATMIAGSGGGTGVTTYAENMGVMAVTRVYSTLVFVAAGIIALVLGFSPKFGAVIGTIPMAVLGGLAIVVFGLIAATAGRIWVESKVDFAQPKNLLTVATALILGAGDLKLPIFGFELGGIGTATFGAIALYHLLNRKAA
;
A
#
# COMPACT_ATOMS: atom_id res chain seq x y z
N THR A 1 -17.77 -6.85 -2.10
CA THR A 1 -16.75 -5.78 -2.17
C THR A 1 -16.08 -5.67 -3.51
N VAL A 2 -15.40 -6.71 -4.04
CA VAL A 2 -14.71 -6.61 -5.33
C VAL A 2 -15.66 -6.15 -6.44
N VAL A 3 -16.82 -6.81 -6.56
CA VAL A 3 -17.85 -6.45 -7.54
C VAL A 3 -18.36 -5.02 -7.35
N THR A 4 -18.64 -4.60 -6.10
CA THR A 4 -19.13 -3.24 -5.84
C THR A 4 -18.10 -2.18 -6.22
N VAL A 5 -16.82 -2.42 -5.92
CA VAL A 5 -15.73 -1.52 -6.34
C VAL A 5 -15.55 -1.51 -7.85
N ALA A 6 -15.60 -2.67 -8.52
CA ALA A 6 -15.50 -2.77 -9.97
C ALA A 6 -16.66 -2.05 -10.67
N VAL A 7 -17.89 -2.22 -10.19
CA VAL A 7 -19.08 -1.55 -10.74
C VAL A 7 -18.95 -0.04 -10.61
N VAL A 8 -18.53 0.47 -9.45
CA VAL A 8 -18.29 1.91 -9.27
C VAL A 8 -17.19 2.39 -10.21
N SER A 9 -16.08 1.66 -10.33
CA SER A 9 -14.96 2.05 -11.19
C SER A 9 -15.33 2.15 -12.67
N VAL A 10 -16.20 1.26 -13.16
CA VAL A 10 -16.56 1.17 -14.59
C VAL A 10 -17.79 2.02 -14.94
N TYR A 11 -18.83 1.99 -14.12
CA TYR A 11 -20.13 2.56 -14.48
C TYR A 11 -20.42 3.93 -13.88
N SER A 12 -19.64 4.39 -12.89
CA SER A 12 -19.81 5.73 -12.33
C SER A 12 -19.10 6.80 -13.17
N ARG A 13 -19.50 8.06 -13.00
CA ARG A 13 -18.92 9.21 -13.72
C ARG A 13 -18.47 10.29 -12.74
N GLY A 14 -17.51 11.12 -13.17
CA GLY A 14 -17.07 12.29 -12.42
C GLY A 14 -16.31 11.92 -11.15
N LEU A 15 -16.71 12.47 -10.00
CA LEU A 15 -16.01 12.27 -8.73
C LEU A 15 -16.10 10.82 -8.22
N ALA A 16 -17.22 10.14 -8.49
CA ALA A 16 -17.42 8.76 -8.02
C ALA A 16 -16.43 7.77 -8.64
N GLN A 17 -16.04 8.01 -9.90
CA GLN A 17 -15.06 7.19 -10.60
C GLN A 17 -13.63 7.38 -10.06
N ARG A 18 -13.37 8.51 -9.38
CA ARG A 18 -12.07 8.83 -8.76
C ARG A 18 -11.91 8.22 -7.37
N LEU A 19 -13.01 7.75 -6.76
CA LEU A 19 -13.04 7.17 -5.41
C LEU A 19 -13.69 5.77 -5.40
N PRO A 20 -13.31 4.85 -6.32
CA PRO A 20 -14.01 3.57 -6.47
C PRO A 20 -13.85 2.67 -5.25
N ILE A 21 -12.69 2.69 -4.59
CA ILE A 21 -12.40 1.91 -3.39
C ILE A 21 -13.27 2.40 -2.21
N LEU A 22 -13.37 3.73 -2.03
CA LEU A 22 -14.16 4.34 -0.96
C LEU A 22 -15.66 4.05 -1.14
N ILE A 23 -16.21 4.38 -2.31
CA ILE A 23 -17.65 4.25 -2.57
C ILE A 23 -18.03 2.77 -2.69
N GLY A 24 -17.23 1.97 -3.39
CA GLY A 24 -17.45 0.53 -3.51
C GLY A 24 -17.33 -0.20 -2.17
N GLY A 25 -16.45 0.27 -1.28
CA GLY A 25 -16.34 -0.18 0.11
C GLY A 25 -17.56 0.21 0.95
N LEU A 26 -18.04 1.45 0.84
CA LEU A 26 -19.26 1.90 1.51
C LEU A 26 -20.48 1.10 1.06
N LEU A 27 -20.63 0.86 -0.25
CA LEU A 27 -21.69 0.01 -0.79
C LEU A 27 -21.57 -1.43 -0.29
N ALA A 28 -20.35 -1.98 -0.24
CA ALA A 28 -20.12 -3.32 0.31
C ALA A 28 -20.47 -3.41 1.80
N TYR A 29 -20.18 -2.36 2.56
CA TYR A 29 -20.54 -2.26 3.97
C TYR A 29 -22.06 -2.22 4.16
N VAL A 30 -22.78 -1.43 3.36
CA VAL A 30 -24.26 -1.39 3.39
C VAL A 30 -24.84 -2.74 3.03
N VAL A 31 -24.34 -3.39 1.97
CA VAL A 31 -24.77 -4.74 1.59
C VAL A 31 -24.54 -5.72 2.72
N TYR A 32 -23.35 -5.70 3.34
CA TYR A 32 -23.04 -6.55 4.49
C TYR A 32 -24.02 -6.29 5.65
N ALA A 33 -24.24 -5.03 6.02
CA ALA A 33 -25.11 -4.67 7.14
C ALA A 33 -26.56 -5.14 6.93
N LEU A 34 -27.05 -5.14 5.69
CA LEU A 34 -28.38 -5.62 5.34
C LEU A 34 -28.47 -7.14 5.24
N SER A 35 -27.41 -7.81 4.78
CA SER A 35 -27.42 -9.25 4.53
C SER A 35 -26.85 -10.10 5.67
N ALA A 36 -26.17 -9.51 6.65
CA ALA A 36 -25.44 -10.25 7.69
C ALA A 36 -26.33 -11.25 8.43
N ALA A 37 -27.55 -10.84 8.81
CA ALA A 37 -28.51 -11.70 9.49
C ALA A 37 -28.94 -12.91 8.62
N SER A 38 -29.06 -12.73 7.31
CA SER A 38 -29.44 -13.80 6.38
C SER A 38 -28.34 -14.84 6.15
N PHE A 39 -27.07 -14.46 6.38
CA PHE A 39 -25.92 -15.33 6.19
C PHE A 39 -25.30 -15.82 7.52
N GLY A 40 -25.96 -15.58 8.66
CA GLY A 40 -25.46 -15.96 9.98
C GLY A 40 -24.16 -15.24 10.39
N ALA A 41 -23.87 -14.10 9.75
CA ALA A 41 -22.71 -13.27 10.08
C ALA A 41 -23.03 -12.33 11.24
N PRO A 42 -22.04 -11.97 12.08
CA PRO A 42 -22.26 -11.07 13.21
C PRO A 42 -22.77 -9.70 12.73
N PRO A 43 -23.76 -9.11 13.42
CA PRO A 43 -24.24 -7.78 13.09
C PRO A 43 -23.17 -6.75 13.36
N VAL A 44 -23.27 -5.61 12.68
CA VAL A 44 -22.35 -4.50 12.91
C VAL A 44 -22.68 -3.83 14.24
N ASP A 45 -21.73 -3.82 15.17
CA ASP A 45 -21.89 -3.19 16.48
C ASP A 45 -21.53 -1.71 16.43
N PHE A 46 -22.56 -0.86 16.53
CA PHE A 46 -22.42 0.60 16.60
C PHE A 46 -22.31 1.12 18.05
N GLY A 47 -22.41 0.26 19.08
CA GLY A 47 -22.34 0.66 20.48
C GLY A 47 -21.03 1.37 20.81
N ARG A 48 -19.91 0.88 20.26
CA ARG A 48 -18.59 1.53 20.39
C ARG A 48 -18.54 2.92 19.76
N VAL A 49 -19.27 3.16 18.67
CA VAL A 49 -19.35 4.46 18.00
C VAL A 49 -20.15 5.45 18.83
N ALA A 50 -21.24 5.00 19.46
CA ALA A 50 -22.07 5.83 20.33
C ALA A 50 -21.29 6.25 21.60
N ALA A 51 -20.52 5.34 22.19
CA ALA A 51 -19.73 5.59 23.38
C ALA A 51 -18.44 6.40 23.14
N ALA A 52 -17.94 6.46 21.89
CA ALA A 52 -16.71 7.16 21.58
C ALA A 52 -16.85 8.69 21.65
N ALA A 53 -15.84 9.36 22.21
CA ALA A 53 -15.75 10.81 22.22
C ALA A 53 -15.47 11.36 20.80
N TRP A 54 -15.98 12.56 20.52
CA TRP A 54 -15.72 13.25 19.25
C TRP A 54 -14.26 13.72 19.12
N PHE A 55 -13.65 14.10 20.24
CA PHE A 55 -12.25 14.54 20.34
C PHE A 55 -11.54 13.74 21.42
N GLY A 56 -10.31 13.34 21.15
CA GLY A 56 -9.45 12.62 22.08
C GLY A 56 -8.05 12.45 21.51
N LEU A 57 -7.07 12.26 22.38
CA LEU A 57 -5.70 12.01 21.94
C LEU A 57 -5.56 10.57 21.42
N PRO A 58 -4.75 10.35 20.36
CA PRO A 58 -4.41 9.00 19.93
C PRO A 58 -3.58 8.30 21.01
N ASN A 59 -3.62 6.96 21.00
CA ASN A 59 -2.80 6.15 21.90
C ASN A 59 -1.35 6.14 21.41
N PHE A 60 -0.46 6.70 22.21
CA PHE A 60 0.98 6.67 21.92
C PHE A 60 1.63 5.47 22.60
N VAL A 61 2.51 4.78 21.88
CA VAL A 61 3.35 3.70 22.43
C VAL A 61 4.80 4.13 22.31
N ALA A 62 5.52 4.12 23.44
CA ALA A 62 6.93 4.48 23.46
C ALA A 62 7.77 3.41 22.72
N PRO A 63 8.79 3.81 21.94
CA PRO A 63 9.63 2.86 21.24
C PRO A 63 10.51 2.06 22.22
N VAL A 64 10.62 0.76 21.98
CA VAL A 64 11.54 -0.14 22.70
C VAL A 64 12.62 -0.59 21.73
N PHE A 65 13.88 -0.35 22.07
CA PHE A 65 15.02 -0.72 21.24
C PHE A 65 15.50 -2.12 21.59
N ASP A 66 15.06 -3.11 20.84
CA ASP A 66 15.54 -4.49 20.92
C ASP A 66 16.38 -4.83 19.69
N ALA A 67 17.66 -5.19 19.91
CA ALA A 67 18.60 -5.44 18.83
C ALA A 67 18.18 -6.62 17.94
N ARG A 68 17.50 -7.63 18.49
CA ARG A 68 16.99 -8.75 17.69
C ARG A 68 15.85 -8.27 16.81
N ALA A 69 14.83 -7.62 17.38
CA ALA A 69 13.70 -7.08 16.63
C ALA A 69 14.13 -6.10 15.53
N ILE A 70 15.09 -5.22 15.83
CA ILE A 70 15.69 -4.33 14.83
C ILE A 70 16.34 -5.13 13.70
N GLY A 71 17.10 -6.18 14.03
CA GLY A 71 17.71 -7.06 13.05
C GLY A 71 16.70 -7.78 12.14
N LEU A 72 15.52 -8.13 12.65
CA LEU A 72 14.45 -8.77 11.87
C LEU A 72 13.75 -7.79 10.92
N ILE A 73 13.55 -6.54 11.36
CA ILE A 73 12.78 -5.54 10.59
C ILE A 73 13.68 -4.73 9.64
N ALA A 74 14.96 -4.52 9.96
CA ALA A 74 15.88 -3.72 9.16
C ALA A 74 15.92 -4.08 7.66
N PRO A 75 15.89 -5.36 7.24
CA PRO A 75 15.86 -5.71 5.82
C PRO A 75 14.64 -5.18 5.06
N VAL A 76 13.50 -4.94 5.75
CA VAL A 76 12.28 -4.38 5.15
C VAL A 76 12.54 -2.98 4.59
N ALA A 77 13.47 -2.21 5.17
CA ALA A 77 13.84 -0.90 4.64
C ALA A 77 14.36 -0.97 3.19
N ILE A 78 15.05 -2.05 2.81
CA ILE A 78 15.54 -2.24 1.44
C ILE A 78 14.37 -2.46 0.48
N ILE A 79 13.34 -3.20 0.93
CA ILE A 79 12.11 -3.42 0.17
C ILE A 79 11.39 -2.08 -0.08
N LEU A 80 11.27 -1.25 0.96
CA LEU A 80 10.65 0.07 0.87
C LEU A 80 11.40 1.02 -0.07
N VAL A 81 12.74 0.94 -0.13
CA VAL A 81 13.53 1.72 -1.10
C VAL A 81 13.19 1.32 -2.53
N ALA A 82 13.10 0.02 -2.82
CA ALA A 82 12.75 -0.47 -4.14
C ALA A 82 11.31 -0.06 -4.53
N GLU A 83 10.36 -0.15 -3.59
CA GLU A 83 8.98 0.29 -3.77
C GLU A 83 8.89 1.80 -4.07
N ASN A 84 9.49 2.63 -3.21
CA ASN A 84 9.43 4.08 -3.33
C ASN A 84 10.14 4.57 -4.61
N LEU A 85 11.22 3.89 -5.04
CA LEU A 85 11.83 4.14 -6.35
C LEU A 85 10.84 3.88 -7.49
N GLY A 86 10.11 2.77 -7.43
CA GLY A 86 9.06 2.43 -8.41
C GLY A 86 7.97 3.50 -8.47
N HIS A 87 7.53 4.00 -7.33
CA HIS A 87 6.53 5.07 -7.25
C HIS A 87 7.03 6.38 -7.86
N ILE A 88 8.25 6.81 -7.54
CA ILE A 88 8.83 8.04 -8.10
C ILE A 88 8.98 7.92 -9.62
N LYS A 89 9.44 6.77 -10.12
CA LYS A 89 9.54 6.52 -11.57
C LYS A 89 8.16 6.52 -12.23
N GLY A 90 7.14 5.93 -11.60
CA GLY A 90 5.76 5.99 -12.07
C GLY A 90 5.25 7.43 -12.20
N ILE A 91 5.47 8.27 -11.18
CA ILE A 91 5.09 9.69 -11.23
C ILE A 91 5.89 10.46 -12.29
N ALA A 92 7.18 10.15 -12.47
CA ALA A 92 8.01 10.78 -13.50
C ALA A 92 7.45 10.53 -14.91
N VAL A 93 7.01 9.29 -15.19
CA VAL A 93 6.36 8.93 -16.46
C VAL A 93 5.03 9.67 -16.62
N MET A 94 4.19 9.71 -15.58
CA MET A 94 2.88 10.38 -15.64
C MET A 94 2.98 11.90 -15.82
N THR A 95 3.99 12.53 -15.21
CA THR A 95 4.21 13.99 -15.24
C THR A 95 5.09 14.44 -16.39
N GLY A 96 5.81 13.54 -17.05
CA GLY A 96 6.80 13.86 -18.07
C GLY A 96 8.02 14.63 -17.54
N ARG A 97 8.28 14.57 -16.22
CA ARG A 97 9.37 15.31 -15.56
C ARG A 97 10.43 14.36 -15.06
N ASN A 98 11.70 14.73 -15.22
CA ASN A 98 12.79 14.00 -14.60
C ASN A 98 12.81 14.27 -13.08
N LEU A 99 12.50 13.24 -12.28
CA LEU A 99 12.48 13.30 -10.82
C LEU A 99 13.72 12.65 -10.18
N ASP A 100 14.67 12.18 -10.98
CA ASP A 100 15.87 11.48 -10.49
C ASP A 100 16.69 12.30 -9.49
N PRO A 101 16.88 13.62 -9.66
CA PRO A 101 17.58 14.45 -8.68
C PRO A 101 16.89 14.52 -7.30
N LEU A 102 15.60 14.15 -7.21
CA LEU A 102 14.82 14.21 -5.98
C LEU A 102 14.76 12.87 -5.24
N ILE A 103 15.22 11.78 -5.84
CA ILE A 103 15.13 10.42 -5.26
C ILE A 103 15.77 10.36 -3.87
N GLY A 104 16.98 10.91 -3.70
CA GLY A 104 17.64 10.91 -2.39
C GLY A 104 16.87 11.70 -1.33
N ARG A 105 16.24 12.82 -1.71
CA ARG A 105 15.39 13.62 -0.80
C ARG A 105 14.11 12.86 -0.44
N ALA A 106 13.54 12.12 -1.38
CA ALA A 106 12.35 11.32 -1.17
C ALA A 106 12.62 10.16 -0.18
N PHE A 107 13.73 9.45 -0.33
CA PHE A 107 14.12 8.39 0.61
C PHE A 107 14.39 8.93 2.01
N MET A 108 15.05 10.08 2.11
CA MET A 108 15.28 10.72 3.41
C MET A 108 13.96 11.16 4.07
N ALA A 109 13.04 11.76 3.30
CA ALA A 109 11.74 12.16 3.81
C ALA A 109 10.91 10.96 4.30
N ASP A 110 10.94 9.85 3.56
CA ASP A 110 10.26 8.60 3.91
C ASP A 110 10.82 7.97 5.19
N GLY A 111 12.15 7.92 5.32
CA GLY A 111 12.81 7.47 6.55
C GLY A 111 12.48 8.35 7.75
N VAL A 112 12.49 9.68 7.58
CA VAL A 112 12.12 10.63 8.66
C VAL A 112 10.66 10.47 9.05
N ALA A 113 9.75 10.33 8.07
CA ALA A 113 8.33 10.10 8.35
C ALA A 113 8.12 8.78 9.12
N THR A 114 8.85 7.73 8.74
CA THR A 114 8.82 6.44 9.44
C THR A 114 9.37 6.54 10.87
N MET A 115 10.46 7.30 11.09
CA MET A 115 10.99 7.54 12.44
C MET A 115 9.98 8.30 13.32
N ILE A 116 9.33 9.32 12.77
CA ILE A 116 8.29 10.09 13.48
C ILE A 116 7.10 9.19 13.81
N ALA A 117 6.60 8.40 12.84
CA ALA A 117 5.50 7.47 13.07
C ALA A 117 5.85 6.43 14.14
N GLY A 118 7.02 5.79 14.03
CA GLY A 118 7.50 4.80 14.99
C GLY A 118 7.73 5.36 16.39
N SER A 119 8.15 6.63 16.51
CA SER A 119 8.32 7.29 17.82
C SER A 119 7.00 7.46 18.59
N GLY A 120 5.88 7.51 17.88
CA GLY A 120 4.53 7.57 18.46
C GLY A 120 3.82 6.22 18.57
N GLY A 121 4.47 5.11 18.21
CA GLY A 121 3.84 3.78 18.18
C GLY A 121 3.10 3.45 16.88
N GLY A 122 3.27 4.26 15.83
CA GLY A 122 2.78 3.98 14.48
C GLY A 122 3.61 2.93 13.75
N THR A 123 3.12 2.52 12.58
CA THR A 123 3.82 1.58 11.69
C THR A 123 4.77 2.30 10.74
N GLY A 124 5.63 1.53 10.04
CA GLY A 124 6.39 2.07 8.90
C GLY A 124 5.46 2.66 7.86
N VAL A 125 5.86 3.78 7.27
CA VAL A 125 5.08 4.50 6.25
C VAL A 125 5.83 4.47 4.92
N THR A 126 5.08 4.57 3.82
CA THR A 126 5.62 4.63 2.46
C THR A 126 4.68 5.45 1.58
N THR A 127 5.07 5.71 0.34
CA THR A 127 4.23 6.36 -0.66
C THR A 127 3.12 5.40 -1.16
N TYR A 128 1.92 5.93 -1.44
CA TYR A 128 0.75 5.11 -1.84
C TYR A 128 0.55 5.11 -3.35
N ALA A 129 0.50 3.92 -3.96
CA ALA A 129 0.30 3.74 -5.39
C ALA A 129 -1.13 4.08 -5.85
N GLU A 130 -2.11 3.91 -4.98
CA GLU A 130 -3.51 4.22 -5.21
C GLU A 130 -3.70 5.71 -5.49
N ASN A 131 -2.96 6.56 -4.76
CA ASN A 131 -2.94 8.01 -4.98
C ASN A 131 -2.32 8.37 -6.34
N MET A 132 -1.35 7.60 -6.82
CA MET A 132 -0.81 7.76 -8.18
C MET A 132 -1.85 7.44 -9.26
N GLY A 133 -2.68 6.42 -9.04
CA GLY A 133 -3.82 6.11 -9.92
C GLY A 133 -4.78 7.28 -10.04
N VAL A 134 -5.11 7.94 -8.93
CA VAL A 134 -5.95 9.16 -8.93
C VAL A 134 -5.25 10.30 -9.66
N MET A 135 -3.95 10.51 -9.46
CA MET A 135 -3.20 11.54 -10.19
C MET A 135 -3.17 11.30 -11.71
N ALA A 136 -3.04 10.05 -12.14
CA ALA A 136 -3.05 9.68 -13.55
C ALA A 136 -4.38 10.05 -14.25
N VAL A 137 -5.50 9.88 -13.54
CA VAL A 137 -6.84 10.19 -14.08
C VAL A 137 -7.18 11.68 -13.94
N THR A 138 -6.87 12.29 -12.80
CA THR A 138 -7.25 13.67 -12.51
C THR A 138 -6.34 14.71 -13.14
N ARG A 139 -5.11 14.34 -13.51
CA ARG A 139 -4.05 15.26 -13.97
C ARG A 139 -3.73 16.37 -12.96
N VAL A 140 -4.09 16.18 -11.69
CA VAL A 140 -3.79 17.12 -10.59
C VAL A 140 -2.55 16.61 -9.86
N TYR A 141 -1.42 17.29 -10.06
CA TYR A 141 -0.11 16.95 -9.45
C TYR A 141 0.32 17.95 -8.37
N SER A 142 -0.61 18.75 -7.85
CA SER A 142 -0.32 19.78 -6.85
C SER A 142 0.03 19.16 -5.51
N THR A 143 1.20 19.52 -4.96
CA THR A 143 1.66 19.07 -3.64
C THR A 143 0.79 19.63 -2.50
N LEU A 144 0.12 20.76 -2.72
CA LEU A 144 -0.77 21.38 -1.72
C LEU A 144 -1.96 20.48 -1.38
N VAL A 145 -2.43 19.66 -2.33
CA VAL A 145 -3.51 18.70 -2.09
C VAL A 145 -3.09 17.67 -1.02
N PHE A 146 -1.84 17.23 -1.04
CA PHE A 146 -1.31 16.29 -0.05
C PHE A 146 -1.13 16.93 1.33
N VAL A 147 -0.76 18.21 1.38
CA VAL A 147 -0.71 18.96 2.66
C VAL A 147 -2.11 19.07 3.27
N ALA A 148 -3.11 19.45 2.47
CA ALA A 148 -4.49 19.52 2.93
C ALA A 148 -5.01 18.15 3.39
N ALA A 149 -4.75 17.09 2.62
CA ALA A 149 -5.11 15.72 3.00
C ALA A 149 -4.44 15.28 4.31
N GLY A 150 -3.16 15.62 4.50
CA GLY A 150 -2.42 15.34 5.74
C GLY A 150 -2.99 16.07 6.96
N ILE A 151 -3.37 17.34 6.81
CA ILE A 151 -4.03 18.10 7.89
C ILE A 151 -5.39 17.48 8.24
N ILE A 152 -6.18 17.10 7.23
CA ILE A 152 -7.47 16.42 7.45
C ILE A 152 -7.26 15.09 8.18
N ALA A 153 -6.28 14.29 7.74
CA ALA A 153 -5.94 13.02 8.39
C ALA A 153 -5.49 13.21 9.84
N LEU A 154 -4.70 14.26 10.13
CA LEU A 154 -4.28 14.63 11.48
C LEU A 154 -5.50 14.94 12.36
N VAL A 155 -6.41 15.81 11.88
CA VAL A 155 -7.64 16.17 12.62
C VAL A 155 -8.52 14.95 12.88
N LEU A 156 -8.68 14.07 11.88
CA LEU A 156 -9.43 12.82 12.04
C LEU A 156 -8.74 11.84 13.02
N GLY A 157 -7.41 11.86 13.10
CA GLY A 157 -6.63 11.08 14.07
C GLY A 157 -6.90 11.48 15.52
N PHE A 158 -7.29 12.74 15.78
CA PHE A 158 -7.74 13.21 17.09
C PHE A 158 -9.23 12.92 17.37
N SER A 159 -9.89 12.11 16.53
CA SER A 159 -11.28 11.72 16.71
C SER A 159 -11.40 10.22 17.01
N PRO A 160 -11.51 9.81 18.29
CA PRO A 160 -11.78 8.44 18.67
C PRO A 160 -13.05 7.89 18.02
N LYS A 161 -14.05 8.76 17.78
CA LYS A 161 -15.26 8.40 17.06
C LYS A 161 -15.01 7.99 15.62
N PHE A 162 -14.14 8.70 14.90
CA PHE A 162 -13.73 8.30 13.56
C PHE A 162 -13.04 6.93 13.59
N GLY A 163 -12.12 6.70 14.53
CA GLY A 163 -11.49 5.39 14.75
C GLY A 163 -12.50 4.28 15.04
N ALA A 164 -13.52 4.56 15.88
CA ALA A 164 -14.59 3.62 16.18
C ALA A 164 -15.43 3.26 14.95
N VAL A 165 -15.72 4.23 14.07
CA VAL A 165 -16.41 3.98 12.79
C VAL A 165 -15.57 3.09 11.87
N ILE A 166 -14.26 3.34 11.75
CA ILE A 166 -13.40 2.44 10.97
C ILE A 166 -13.39 1.04 11.57
N GLY A 167 -13.43 0.93 12.91
CA GLY A 167 -13.52 -0.33 13.64
C GLY A 167 -14.83 -1.10 13.44
N THR A 168 -15.89 -0.50 12.87
CA THR A 168 -17.12 -1.24 12.54
C THR A 168 -17.01 -1.98 11.22
N ILE A 169 -16.00 -1.69 10.39
CA ILE A 169 -15.88 -2.28 9.06
C ILE A 169 -15.58 -3.79 9.21
N PRO A 170 -16.46 -4.67 8.70
CA PRO A 170 -16.29 -6.11 8.83
C PRO A 170 -15.04 -6.62 8.09
N MET A 171 -14.41 -7.66 8.62
CA MET A 171 -13.24 -8.30 7.99
C MET A 171 -13.52 -8.79 6.57
N ALA A 172 -14.75 -9.23 6.26
CA ALA A 172 -15.14 -9.63 4.91
C ALA A 172 -15.09 -8.44 3.92
N VAL A 173 -15.45 -7.24 4.37
CA VAL A 173 -15.35 -6.02 3.56
C VAL A 173 -13.88 -5.63 3.40
N LEU A 174 -13.13 -5.59 4.49
CA LEU A 174 -11.69 -5.27 4.48
C LEU A 174 -10.89 -6.22 3.59
N GLY A 175 -11.12 -7.52 3.68
CA GLY A 175 -10.46 -8.52 2.82
C GLY A 175 -10.76 -8.30 1.34
N GLY A 176 -12.02 -7.98 1.01
CA GLY A 176 -12.39 -7.63 -0.36
C GLY A 176 -11.78 -6.32 -0.85
N LEU A 177 -11.60 -5.32 0.01
CA LEU A 177 -10.89 -4.08 -0.33
C LEU A 177 -9.40 -4.35 -0.54
N ALA A 178 -8.79 -5.16 0.31
CA ALA A 178 -7.39 -5.57 0.20
C ALA A 178 -7.10 -6.26 -1.13
N ILE A 179 -7.97 -7.19 -1.57
CA ILE A 179 -7.85 -7.85 -2.89
C ILE A 179 -7.81 -6.82 -4.02
N VAL A 180 -8.71 -5.82 -3.99
CA VAL A 180 -8.75 -4.79 -5.04
C VAL A 180 -7.50 -3.91 -4.99
N VAL A 181 -7.13 -3.44 -3.80
CA VAL A 181 -5.97 -2.56 -3.60
C VAL A 181 -4.69 -3.26 -4.06
N PHE A 182 -4.37 -4.43 -3.51
CA PHE A 182 -3.17 -5.17 -3.88
C PHE A 182 -3.18 -5.62 -5.34
N GLY A 183 -4.35 -5.97 -5.89
CA GLY A 183 -4.51 -6.28 -7.31
C GLY A 183 -4.20 -5.09 -8.21
N LEU A 184 -4.66 -3.89 -7.86
CA LEU A 184 -4.36 -2.65 -8.59
C LEU A 184 -2.87 -2.27 -8.50
N ILE A 185 -2.24 -2.48 -7.35
CA ILE A 185 -0.80 -2.27 -7.18
C ILE A 185 -0.02 -3.21 -8.11
N ALA A 186 -0.34 -4.51 -8.12
CA ALA A 186 0.30 -5.49 -9.00
C ALA A 186 0.09 -5.16 -10.49
N ALA A 187 -1.12 -4.77 -10.89
CA ALA A 187 -1.43 -4.36 -12.26
C ALA A 187 -0.65 -3.09 -12.66
N THR A 188 -0.47 -2.14 -11.73
CA THR A 188 0.31 -0.92 -11.96
C THR A 188 1.79 -1.23 -12.14
N ALA A 189 2.35 -2.17 -11.39
CA ALA A 189 3.72 -2.66 -11.61
C ALA A 189 3.89 -3.24 -13.03
N GLY A 190 2.93 -4.05 -13.49
CA GLY A 190 2.89 -4.54 -14.87
C GLY A 190 2.89 -3.41 -15.91
N ARG A 191 2.08 -2.36 -15.68
CA ARG A 191 2.03 -1.17 -16.52
C ARG A 191 3.39 -0.45 -16.58
N ILE A 192 4.10 -0.33 -15.45
CA ILE A 192 5.44 0.26 -15.41
C ILE A 192 6.41 -0.51 -16.31
N TRP A 193 6.38 -1.85 -16.33
CA TRP A 193 7.23 -2.64 -17.21
C TRP A 193 6.94 -2.39 -18.70
N VAL A 194 5.66 -2.29 -19.06
CA VAL A 194 5.21 -1.99 -20.43
C VAL A 194 5.66 -0.58 -20.85
N GLU A 195 5.41 0.44 -20.01
CA GLU A 195 5.78 1.83 -20.30
C GLU A 195 7.30 2.02 -20.35
N SER A 196 8.04 1.28 -19.52
CA SER A 196 9.51 1.26 -19.52
C SER A 196 10.12 0.43 -20.65
N LYS A 197 9.29 -0.20 -21.50
CA LYS A 197 9.70 -1.07 -22.62
C LYS A 197 10.65 -2.19 -22.18
N VAL A 198 10.32 -2.86 -21.08
CA VAL A 198 11.09 -4.02 -20.61
C VAL A 198 11.00 -5.14 -21.65
N ASP A 199 12.16 -5.56 -22.17
CA ASP A 199 12.24 -6.63 -23.15
C ASP A 199 12.14 -8.01 -22.45
N PHE A 200 10.94 -8.61 -22.50
CA PHE A 200 10.68 -9.95 -21.97
C PHE A 200 11.14 -11.08 -22.90
N ALA A 201 11.62 -10.80 -24.11
CA ALA A 201 12.28 -11.81 -24.94
C ALA A 201 13.68 -12.14 -24.39
N GLN A 202 14.29 -11.23 -23.62
CA GLN A 202 15.54 -11.50 -22.92
C GLN A 202 15.29 -12.43 -21.72
N PRO A 203 15.89 -13.65 -21.70
CA PRO A 203 15.67 -14.61 -20.62
C PRO A 203 15.97 -14.06 -19.22
N LYS A 204 16.95 -13.16 -19.11
CA LYS A 204 17.31 -12.52 -17.83
C LYS A 204 16.15 -11.71 -17.22
N ASN A 205 15.41 -10.97 -18.03
CA ASN A 205 14.31 -10.14 -17.54
C ASN A 205 13.11 -11.02 -17.23
N LEU A 206 12.81 -11.96 -18.13
CA LEU A 206 11.69 -12.89 -17.98
C LEU A 206 11.81 -13.75 -16.71
N LEU A 207 12.98 -14.37 -16.49
CA LEU A 207 13.21 -15.20 -15.30
C LEU A 207 13.18 -14.37 -14.01
N THR A 208 13.78 -13.18 -14.01
CA THR A 208 13.76 -12.29 -12.84
C THR A 208 12.32 -11.95 -12.42
N VAL A 209 11.48 -11.57 -13.39
CA VAL A 209 10.08 -11.21 -13.12
C VAL A 209 9.26 -12.43 -12.72
N ALA A 210 9.38 -13.55 -13.44
CA ALA A 210 8.63 -14.77 -13.14
C ALA A 210 8.92 -15.30 -11.73
N THR A 211 10.19 -15.31 -11.32
CA THR A 211 10.59 -15.71 -9.97
C THR A 211 10.02 -14.76 -8.92
N ALA A 212 10.13 -13.44 -9.13
CA ALA A 212 9.58 -12.45 -8.20
C ALA A 212 8.06 -12.64 -8.00
N LEU A 213 7.32 -12.86 -9.09
CA LEU A 213 5.87 -13.08 -9.06
C LEU A 213 5.48 -14.33 -8.28
N ILE A 214 6.14 -15.47 -8.52
CA ILE A 214 5.80 -16.73 -7.84
C ILE A 214 6.23 -16.72 -6.38
N LEU A 215 7.43 -16.21 -6.07
CA LEU A 215 7.89 -16.11 -4.68
C LEU A 215 6.99 -15.17 -3.85
N GLY A 216 6.57 -14.06 -4.44
CA GLY A 216 5.70 -13.08 -3.79
C GLY A 216 4.27 -13.56 -3.65
N ALA A 217 3.65 -14.01 -4.75
CA ALA A 217 2.25 -14.45 -4.75
C ALA A 217 2.05 -15.78 -4.01
N GLY A 218 3.06 -16.65 -4.01
CA GLY A 218 3.04 -17.92 -3.27
C GLY A 218 3.38 -17.78 -1.79
N ASP A 219 3.67 -16.56 -1.30
CA ASP A 219 4.13 -16.27 0.05
C ASP A 219 5.23 -17.23 0.53
N LEU A 220 6.29 -17.39 -0.28
CA LEU A 220 7.37 -18.29 0.10
C LEU A 220 8.04 -17.75 1.36
N LYS A 221 7.88 -18.50 2.45
CA LYS A 221 8.49 -18.23 3.74
C LYS A 221 9.80 -18.99 3.85
N LEU A 222 10.90 -18.26 3.96
CA LEU A 222 12.22 -18.85 4.18
C LEU A 222 12.69 -18.57 5.61
N PRO A 223 12.87 -19.62 6.45
CA PRO A 223 13.50 -19.45 7.75
C PRO A 223 15.01 -19.26 7.55
N ILE A 224 15.52 -18.07 7.86
CA ILE A 224 16.93 -17.71 7.75
C ILE A 224 17.39 -17.17 9.11
N PHE A 225 18.39 -17.79 9.73
CA PHE A 225 18.99 -17.34 11.01
C PHE A 225 17.99 -17.04 12.16
N GLY A 226 16.91 -17.82 12.26
CA GLY A 226 15.87 -17.62 13.28
C GLY A 226 14.84 -16.52 12.95
N PHE A 227 14.90 -15.96 11.74
CA PHE A 227 13.92 -15.05 11.15
C PHE A 227 13.15 -15.75 10.04
N GLU A 228 11.85 -15.49 9.93
CA GLU A 228 11.05 -15.92 8.79
C GLU A 228 10.94 -14.78 7.78
N LEU A 229 11.70 -14.89 6.68
CA LEU A 229 11.57 -13.96 5.57
C LEU A 229 10.28 -14.32 4.80
N GLY A 230 9.26 -13.46 4.91
CA GLY A 230 7.98 -13.65 4.21
C GLY A 230 8.07 -13.41 2.71
N GLY A 231 6.98 -13.68 1.99
CA GLY A 231 6.92 -13.68 0.52
C GLY A 231 7.45 -12.43 -0.17
N ILE A 232 7.15 -11.24 0.36
CA ILE A 232 7.64 -9.98 -0.22
C ILE A 232 9.17 -9.87 -0.08
N GLY A 233 9.70 -10.33 1.06
CA GLY A 233 11.15 -10.36 1.30
C GLY A 233 11.85 -11.35 0.39
N THR A 234 11.36 -12.59 0.31
CA THR A 234 11.95 -13.63 -0.56
C THR A 234 11.86 -13.25 -2.03
N ALA A 235 10.76 -12.65 -2.46
CA ALA A 235 10.60 -12.12 -3.82
C ALA A 235 11.60 -11.00 -4.12
N THR A 236 11.75 -10.03 -3.22
CA THR A 236 12.62 -8.86 -3.44
C THR A 236 14.08 -9.27 -3.49
N PHE A 237 14.57 -9.97 -2.45
CA PHE A 237 15.97 -10.41 -2.40
C PHE A 237 16.27 -11.45 -3.48
N GLY A 238 15.34 -12.37 -3.75
CA GLY A 238 15.46 -13.37 -4.81
C GLY A 238 15.56 -12.73 -6.19
N ALA A 239 14.71 -11.74 -6.49
CA ALA A 239 14.75 -11.01 -7.77
C ALA A 239 16.06 -10.24 -7.95
N ILE A 240 16.54 -9.53 -6.92
CA ILE A 240 17.79 -8.77 -6.97
C ILE A 240 18.98 -9.72 -7.20
N ALA A 241 19.06 -10.79 -6.40
CA ALA A 241 20.14 -11.77 -6.51
C ALA A 241 20.16 -12.45 -7.88
N LEU A 242 18.98 -12.88 -8.37
CA LEU A 242 18.84 -13.53 -9.67
C LEU A 242 19.20 -12.56 -10.81
N TYR A 243 18.72 -11.32 -10.75
CA TYR A 243 19.06 -10.31 -11.74
C TYR A 243 20.57 -10.09 -11.84
N HIS A 244 21.26 -9.91 -10.71
CA HIS A 244 22.71 -9.72 -10.69
C HIS A 244 23.50 -10.96 -11.14
N LEU A 245 23.02 -12.16 -10.79
CA LEU A 245 23.63 -13.41 -11.24
C LEU A 245 23.57 -13.55 -12.76
N LEU A 246 22.42 -13.20 -13.35
CA LEU A 246 22.17 -13.27 -14.79
C LEU A 246 22.75 -12.07 -15.56
N ASN A 247 23.02 -10.95 -14.89
CA ASN A 247 23.56 -9.72 -15.49
C ASN A 247 25.10 -9.67 -15.52
N ARG A 248 25.78 -10.82 -15.52
CA ARG A 248 27.22 -10.85 -15.82
C ARG A 248 27.43 -10.37 -17.26
N LYS A 249 28.16 -9.25 -17.41
CA LYS A 249 28.77 -8.88 -18.70
C LYS A 249 29.51 -10.11 -19.21
N ALA A 250 29.27 -10.48 -20.47
CA ALA A 250 30.15 -11.38 -21.18
C ALA A 250 31.59 -10.84 -20.99
N ALA A 251 32.43 -11.65 -20.34
CA ALA A 251 33.86 -11.41 -20.29
C ALA A 251 34.46 -11.65 -21.68
#